data_AF-A0A225DDU8-F1
#
_entry.id   AF-A0A225DDU8-F1
#
_cell.length_a   1.000
_cell.length_b   1.000
_cell.length_c   1.000
_cell.angle_alpha   90.00
_cell.angle_beta   90.00
_cell.angle_gamma   90.00
#
_symmetry.space_group_name_H-M   'P 1'
#
loop_
_entity.id
_entity.type
_entity.pdbx_description
1 polymer ?
#
loop_
_entity_poly.entity_id
_entity_poly.type
_entity_poly.pdbx_seq_one_letter_code
_entity_poly.pdbx_strand_id
1 'polypeptide(L)'
;MVRSFLSPRRRAAFTLIELLVVIAIIAILIGLLLPAVQKVREAAARAKCSNNIKQLGIALHAFHDVNGKLPPGSENVAVAFPGTTPATTVTPGTSFLVYLLPQIEQGPLYAQYNFAATTGYLTAANLAVGGVKVNTYQCPSGTQSLSGNGSEASGGVENFTTHYYGVQGPGVTTLTLGSATYTYTVTSAGTNSSYSTAGMLTVTTASTTSPAKAVRLTDVTDGLSNTLMTAERSNNEPSTVDSYRSWVRGYSGGSGCTKNVTFAINSTNYNGSSNFNDISFGSNHTGGANFGMGDGSVRFIAQSIDLATYIATSSIAGGEVVQLP
;
A
#
# COMPACT_ATOMS: atom_id res chain seq x y z
N MET A 1 71.63 -43.15 9.61
CA MET A 1 71.04 -41.79 9.51
C MET A 1 70.90 -41.45 8.03
N VAL A 2 69.75 -41.77 7.40
CA VAL A 2 69.52 -41.52 5.96
C VAL A 2 68.64 -40.28 5.83
N ARG A 3 69.20 -39.18 5.33
CA ARG A 3 68.47 -37.94 5.04
C ARG A 3 67.74 -38.07 3.69
N SER A 4 66.41 -38.12 3.73
CA SER A 4 65.55 -38.04 2.56
C SER A 4 65.51 -36.60 2.03
N PHE A 5 66.09 -36.36 0.85
CA PHE A 5 65.99 -35.08 0.15
C PHE A 5 64.68 -35.03 -0.65
N LEU A 6 63.70 -34.26 -0.16
CA LEU A 6 62.49 -33.95 -0.92
C LEU A 6 62.87 -33.06 -2.12
N SER A 7 62.66 -33.56 -3.35
CA SER A 7 62.84 -32.76 -4.57
C SER A 7 61.86 -31.57 -4.59
N PRO A 8 62.30 -30.35 -4.94
CA PRO A 8 61.40 -29.21 -5.04
C PRO A 8 60.42 -29.46 -6.20
N ARG A 9 59.13 -29.57 -5.89
CA ARG A 9 58.06 -29.54 -6.90
C ARG A 9 58.19 -28.24 -7.69
N ARG A 10 58.54 -28.32 -8.98
CA ARG A 10 58.48 -27.18 -9.90
C ARG A 10 57.04 -26.66 -9.91
N ARG A 11 56.83 -25.45 -9.35
CA ARG A 11 55.53 -24.77 -9.46
C ARG A 11 55.41 -24.29 -10.89
N ALA A 12 54.35 -24.70 -11.59
CA ALA A 12 54.03 -24.14 -12.90
C ALA A 12 53.75 -22.64 -12.73
N ALA A 13 54.50 -21.80 -13.45
CA ALA A 13 54.25 -20.36 -13.49
C ALA A 13 53.18 -20.09 -14.56
N PHE A 14 52.17 -19.30 -14.20
CA PHE A 14 51.09 -18.89 -15.11
C PHE A 14 51.64 -17.88 -16.13
N THR A 15 51.31 -18.04 -17.40
CA THR A 15 51.67 -17.06 -18.43
C THR A 15 50.73 -15.85 -18.39
N LEU A 16 51.22 -14.68 -18.81
CA LEU A 16 50.42 -13.45 -18.87
C LEU A 16 49.18 -13.62 -19.78
N ILE A 17 49.32 -14.40 -20.86
CA ILE A 17 48.23 -14.70 -21.79
C ILE A 17 47.15 -15.54 -21.10
N GLU A 18 47.51 -16.60 -20.37
CA GLU A 18 46.52 -17.42 -19.66
C GLU A 18 45.73 -16.59 -18.64
N LEU A 19 46.41 -15.69 -17.91
CA LEU A 19 45.73 -14.78 -16.98
C LEU A 19 44.76 -13.85 -17.72
N LEU A 20 45.21 -13.26 -18.84
CA LEU A 20 44.40 -12.32 -19.63
C LEU A 20 43.15 -12.98 -20.23
N VAL A 21 43.27 -14.22 -20.71
CA VAL A 21 42.13 -14.98 -21.23
C VAL A 21 41.12 -15.27 -20.12
N VAL A 22 41.57 -15.67 -18.93
CA VAL A 22 40.67 -15.96 -17.80
C VAL A 22 39.91 -14.71 -17.37
N ILE A 23 40.58 -13.56 -17.22
CA ILE A 23 39.88 -12.31 -16.88
C ILE A 23 38.91 -11.87 -17.98
N ALA A 24 39.25 -12.09 -19.26
CA ALA A 24 38.37 -11.76 -20.38
C ALA A 24 37.09 -12.62 -20.37
N ILE A 25 37.22 -13.92 -20.11
CA ILE A 25 36.07 -14.83 -19.98
C ILE A 25 35.20 -14.42 -18.78
N ILE A 26 35.80 -14.16 -17.61
CA ILE A 26 35.06 -13.72 -16.42
C ILE A 26 34.34 -12.40 -16.70
N ALA A 27 34.99 -11.44 -17.34
CA ALA A 27 34.37 -10.15 -17.69
C ALA A 27 33.17 -10.33 -18.63
N ILE A 28 33.27 -11.20 -19.64
CA ILE A 28 32.14 -11.52 -20.54
C ILE A 28 31.02 -12.20 -19.75
N LEU A 29 31.32 -13.20 -18.92
CA LEU A 29 30.31 -13.90 -18.13
C LEU A 29 29.59 -12.95 -17.17
N ILE A 30 30.32 -12.10 -16.44
CA ILE A 30 29.71 -11.10 -15.55
C ILE A 30 28.89 -10.08 -16.36
N GLY A 31 29.41 -9.62 -17.50
CA GLY A 31 28.71 -8.69 -18.38
C GLY A 31 27.37 -9.22 -18.88
N LEU A 32 27.28 -10.53 -19.15
CA LEU A 32 26.04 -11.18 -19.57
C LEU A 32 25.11 -11.52 -18.39
N LEU A 33 25.67 -11.80 -17.20
CA LEU A 33 24.88 -12.21 -16.02
C LEU A 33 24.29 -11.03 -15.26
N LEU A 34 24.95 -9.87 -15.21
CA LEU A 34 24.49 -8.72 -14.41
C LEU A 34 23.08 -8.24 -14.83
N PRO A 35 22.77 -8.02 -16.12
CA PRO A 35 21.41 -7.63 -16.53
C PRO A 35 20.37 -8.72 -16.23
N ALA A 36 20.76 -10.00 -16.34
CA ALA A 36 19.86 -11.12 -16.06
C ALA A 36 19.51 -11.22 -14.57
N VAL A 37 20.51 -11.09 -13.68
CA VAL A 37 20.30 -11.10 -12.22
C VAL A 37 19.39 -9.94 -11.79
N GLN A 38 19.55 -8.76 -12.39
CA GLN A 38 18.68 -7.61 -12.09
C GLN A 38 17.23 -7.88 -12.49
N LYS A 39 16.98 -8.43 -13.69
CA LYS A 39 15.63 -8.82 -14.14
C LYS A 39 15.00 -9.86 -13.22
N VAL A 40 15.77 -10.86 -12.78
CA VAL A 40 15.27 -11.89 -11.85
C VAL A 40 14.93 -11.29 -10.48
N ARG A 41 15.78 -10.40 -9.95
CA ARG A 41 15.50 -9.72 -8.67
C ARG A 41 14.24 -8.88 -8.73
N GLU A 42 14.03 -8.15 -9.81
CA GLU A 42 12.84 -7.33 -10.00
C GLU A 42 11.58 -8.18 -10.16
N ALA A 43 11.63 -9.27 -10.91
CA ALA A 43 10.52 -10.23 -11.00
C ALA A 43 10.18 -10.84 -9.63
N ALA A 44 11.20 -11.20 -8.84
CA ALA A 44 11.00 -11.73 -7.49
C ALA A 44 10.39 -10.69 -6.55
N ALA A 45 10.83 -9.43 -6.64
CA ALA A 45 10.28 -8.34 -5.84
C ALA A 45 8.81 -8.10 -6.19
N ARG A 46 8.47 -8.06 -7.49
CA ARG A 46 7.07 -7.94 -7.95
C ARG A 46 6.20 -9.11 -7.49
N ALA A 47 6.69 -10.35 -7.61
CA ALA A 47 5.98 -11.52 -7.12
C ALA A 47 5.75 -11.43 -5.60
N LYS A 48 6.71 -10.92 -4.84
CA LYS A 48 6.56 -10.69 -3.41
C LYS A 48 5.51 -9.62 -3.11
N CYS A 49 5.49 -8.50 -3.85
CA CYS A 49 4.49 -7.45 -3.62
C CYS A 49 3.07 -7.90 -4.00
N SER A 50 2.91 -8.66 -5.09
CA SER A 50 1.65 -9.33 -5.43
C SER A 50 1.18 -10.30 -4.34
N ASN A 51 2.09 -11.11 -3.79
CA ASN A 51 1.78 -12.01 -2.68
C ASN A 51 1.37 -11.25 -1.40
N ASN A 52 2.05 -10.14 -1.07
CA ASN A 52 1.69 -9.32 0.08
C ASN A 52 0.26 -8.74 -0.07
N ILE A 53 -0.10 -8.22 -1.25
CA ILE A 53 -1.47 -7.78 -1.52
C ILE A 53 -2.46 -8.94 -1.43
N LYS A 54 -2.10 -10.14 -1.92
CA LYS A 54 -2.95 -11.33 -1.78
C LYS A 54 -3.21 -11.67 -0.32
N GLN A 55 -2.18 -11.58 0.54
CA GLN A 55 -2.36 -11.77 1.99
C GLN A 55 -3.30 -10.73 2.60
N LEU A 56 -3.19 -9.46 2.20
CA LEU A 56 -4.14 -8.42 2.62
C LEU A 56 -5.56 -8.70 2.15
N GLY A 57 -5.74 -9.15 0.91
CA GLY A 57 -7.04 -9.54 0.37
C GLY A 57 -7.67 -10.68 1.17
N ILE A 58 -6.90 -11.73 1.49
CA ILE A 58 -7.35 -12.84 2.34
C ILE A 58 -7.72 -12.32 3.74
N ALA A 59 -6.88 -11.47 4.34
CA ALA A 59 -7.12 -10.90 5.66
C ALA A 59 -8.40 -10.04 5.69
N LEU A 60 -8.66 -9.27 4.65
CA LEU A 60 -9.89 -8.47 4.50
C LEU A 60 -11.14 -9.33 4.39
N HIS A 61 -11.08 -10.43 3.62
CA HIS A 61 -12.16 -11.40 3.54
C HIS A 61 -12.38 -12.12 4.87
N ALA A 62 -11.33 -12.58 5.55
CA ALA A 62 -11.42 -13.20 6.87
C ALA A 62 -11.98 -12.24 7.93
N PHE A 63 -11.61 -10.95 7.87
CA PHE A 63 -12.21 -9.93 8.72
C PHE A 63 -13.70 -9.78 8.41
N HIS A 64 -14.07 -9.70 7.12
CA HIS A 64 -15.46 -9.61 6.68
C HIS A 64 -16.29 -10.83 7.12
N ASP A 65 -15.76 -12.04 7.03
CA ASP A 65 -16.46 -13.27 7.42
C ASP A 65 -16.84 -13.27 8.91
N VAL A 66 -15.96 -12.75 9.76
CA VAL A 66 -16.20 -12.65 11.22
C VAL A 66 -17.10 -11.47 11.58
N ASN A 67 -17.00 -10.35 10.86
CA ASN A 67 -17.64 -9.09 11.25
C ASN A 67 -18.88 -8.72 10.41
N GLY A 68 -19.15 -9.42 9.31
CA GLY A 68 -20.22 -9.15 8.36
C GLY A 68 -20.05 -7.84 7.57
N LYS A 69 -18.86 -7.25 7.59
CA LYS A 69 -18.47 -5.98 6.95
C LYS A 69 -16.95 -5.87 6.85
N LEU A 70 -16.47 -5.12 5.86
CA LEU A 70 -15.06 -4.71 5.77
C LEU A 70 -14.69 -3.76 6.92
N PRO A 71 -13.40 -3.70 7.30
CA PRO A 71 -12.91 -2.69 8.23
C PRO A 71 -13.05 -1.30 7.62
N PRO A 72 -13.08 -0.23 8.44
CA PRO A 72 -13.03 1.12 7.90
C PRO A 72 -11.65 1.33 7.26
N GLY A 73 -11.58 1.97 6.10
CA GLY A 73 -10.31 2.36 5.49
C GLY A 73 -9.49 3.23 6.44
N SER A 74 -10.15 4.27 6.95
CA SER A 74 -9.64 5.16 8.00
C SER A 74 -10.78 5.53 8.94
N GLU A 75 -10.66 5.19 10.21
CA GLU A 75 -11.63 5.59 11.22
C GLU A 75 -11.53 7.09 11.52
N ASN A 76 -12.67 7.79 11.59
CA ASN A 76 -12.84 9.23 11.81
C ASN A 76 -13.81 9.51 12.98
N VAL A 77 -14.99 8.87 13.02
CA VAL A 77 -16.02 8.91 14.10
C VAL A 77 -17.04 7.75 14.01
N ALA A 78 -17.80 7.49 15.09
CA ALA A 78 -19.15 6.87 15.22
C ALA A 78 -19.44 5.45 14.68
N VAL A 79 -18.44 4.62 14.35
CA VAL A 79 -18.72 3.20 14.12
C VAL A 79 -18.08 2.37 15.20
N ALA A 80 -18.89 1.58 15.88
CA ALA A 80 -18.39 0.47 16.69
C ALA A 80 -17.73 -0.55 15.75
N PHE A 81 -16.40 -0.56 15.78
CA PHE A 81 -15.56 -1.63 15.29
C PHE A 81 -14.99 -2.38 16.49
N PRO A 82 -14.49 -3.61 16.31
CA PRO A 82 -13.95 -4.40 17.43
C PRO A 82 -12.93 -3.58 18.24
N GLY A 83 -13.21 -3.40 19.53
CA GLY A 83 -12.36 -2.66 20.46
C GLY A 83 -12.57 -1.14 20.51
N THR A 84 -13.35 -0.54 19.61
CA THR A 84 -13.48 0.93 19.56
C THR A 84 -14.63 1.44 20.44
N THR A 85 -14.40 2.58 21.09
CA THR A 85 -15.46 3.32 21.78
C THR A 85 -16.09 4.29 20.78
N PRO A 86 -17.42 4.25 20.57
CA PRO A 86 -18.08 5.22 19.70
C PRO A 86 -17.80 6.65 20.18
N ALA A 87 -17.04 7.41 19.38
CA ALA A 87 -16.83 8.83 19.63
C ALA A 87 -17.96 9.65 19.02
N THR A 88 -18.36 10.74 19.67
CA THR A 88 -19.31 11.75 19.15
C THR A 88 -18.59 12.91 18.45
N THR A 89 -17.26 12.93 18.51
CA THR A 89 -16.40 14.01 17.96
C THR A 89 -15.33 13.40 17.07
N VAL A 90 -14.97 14.13 16.01
CA VAL A 90 -13.84 13.82 15.10
C VAL A 90 -12.56 13.68 15.91
N THR A 91 -11.99 12.47 15.92
CA THR A 91 -10.72 12.17 16.58
C THR A 91 -9.75 11.56 15.57
N PRO A 92 -8.42 11.71 15.80
CA PRO A 92 -7.46 10.95 15.02
C PRO A 92 -7.75 9.46 15.19
N GLY A 93 -8.01 8.71 14.12
CA GLY A 93 -8.50 7.33 14.23
C GLY A 93 -7.51 6.27 13.76
N THR A 94 -8.03 5.06 13.62
CA THR A 94 -7.27 3.84 13.33
C THR A 94 -7.30 3.47 11.85
N SER A 95 -6.17 3.00 11.31
CA SER A 95 -6.05 2.45 9.95
C SER A 95 -6.70 1.07 9.82
N PHE A 96 -7.25 0.74 8.65
CA PHE A 96 -7.73 -0.62 8.34
C PHE A 96 -6.67 -1.70 8.62
N LEU A 97 -5.39 -1.37 8.42
CA LEU A 97 -4.26 -2.27 8.62
C LEU A 97 -4.10 -2.75 10.07
N VAL A 98 -4.52 -1.95 11.05
CA VAL A 98 -4.48 -2.37 12.46
C VAL A 98 -5.52 -3.48 12.69
N TYR A 99 -6.71 -3.34 12.11
CA TYR A 99 -7.78 -4.33 12.22
C TYR A 99 -7.45 -5.68 11.58
N LEU A 100 -6.52 -5.71 10.62
CA LEU A 100 -6.08 -6.93 9.93
C LEU A 100 -4.98 -7.69 10.68
N LEU A 101 -4.37 -7.10 11.71
CA LEU A 101 -3.25 -7.73 12.43
C LEU A 101 -3.56 -9.16 12.91
N PRO A 102 -4.74 -9.47 13.49
CA PRO A 102 -5.07 -10.84 13.88
C PRO A 102 -5.10 -11.82 12.69
N GLN A 103 -5.54 -11.37 11.52
CA GLN A 103 -5.66 -12.18 10.30
C GLN A 103 -4.32 -12.38 9.57
N ILE A 104 -3.26 -11.67 9.97
CA ILE A 104 -1.91 -11.81 9.41
C ILE A 104 -0.88 -12.27 10.46
N GLU A 105 -1.31 -13.02 11.47
CA GLU A 105 -0.46 -13.57 12.53
C GLU A 105 0.27 -12.50 13.36
N GLN A 106 -0.33 -11.31 13.52
CA GLN A 106 0.17 -10.22 14.36
C GLN A 106 -0.74 -9.97 15.59
N GLY A 107 -1.35 -11.02 16.13
CA GLY A 107 -2.22 -10.96 17.32
C GLY A 107 -1.61 -10.27 18.55
N PRO A 108 -0.33 -10.54 18.92
CA PRO A 108 0.32 -9.85 20.03
C PRO A 108 0.47 -8.33 19.82
N LEU A 109 0.63 -7.90 18.57
CA LEU A 109 0.73 -6.48 18.23
C LEU A 109 -0.65 -5.80 18.27
N TYR A 110 -1.69 -6.52 17.83
CA TYR A 110 -3.09 -6.07 17.94
C TYR A 110 -3.49 -5.83 19.40
N ALA A 111 -3.13 -6.75 20.30
CA ALA A 111 -3.45 -6.66 21.73
C ALA A 111 -2.77 -5.47 22.45
N GLN A 112 -1.71 -4.91 21.88
CA GLN A 112 -1.03 -3.72 22.40
C GLN A 112 -1.68 -2.41 21.93
N TYR A 113 -2.50 -2.45 20.88
CA TYR A 113 -3.15 -1.27 20.34
C TYR A 113 -4.34 -0.85 21.22
N ASN A 114 -4.32 0.39 21.67
CA ASN A 114 -5.39 0.98 22.47
C ASN A 114 -6.45 1.63 21.56
N PHE A 115 -7.50 0.88 21.26
CA PHE A 115 -8.65 1.33 20.46
C PHE A 115 -9.59 2.29 21.21
N ALA A 116 -9.48 2.40 22.55
CA ALA A 116 -10.28 3.30 23.36
C ALA A 116 -9.64 4.69 23.53
N ALA A 117 -8.47 4.91 22.92
CA ALA A 117 -7.73 6.16 23.01
C ALA A 117 -8.47 7.34 22.36
N THR A 118 -8.66 8.43 23.12
CA THR A 118 -9.33 9.65 22.64
C THR A 118 -8.53 10.43 21.59
N THR A 119 -7.21 10.25 21.53
CA THR A 119 -6.34 10.77 20.45
C THR A 119 -5.95 9.70 19.43
N GLY A 120 -6.62 8.53 19.48
CA GLY A 120 -6.42 7.34 18.65
C GLY A 120 -4.96 6.99 18.41
N TYR A 121 -4.53 6.97 17.15
CA TYR A 121 -3.18 6.52 16.78
C TYR A 121 -2.04 7.40 17.32
N LEU A 122 -2.33 8.66 17.71
CA LEU A 122 -1.32 9.61 18.22
C LEU A 122 -0.98 9.40 19.70
N THR A 123 -1.62 8.45 20.40
CA THR A 123 -1.19 8.12 21.76
C THR A 123 0.21 7.50 21.76
N ALA A 124 0.98 7.72 22.83
CA ALA A 124 2.30 7.11 22.97
C ALA A 124 2.27 5.57 22.85
N ALA A 125 1.22 4.93 23.36
CA ALA A 125 1.02 3.48 23.23
C ALA A 125 0.83 3.05 21.76
N ASN A 126 -0.04 3.73 21.01
CA ASN A 126 -0.31 3.37 19.62
C ASN A 126 0.82 3.77 18.67
N LEU A 127 1.55 4.84 18.99
CA LEU A 127 2.80 5.19 18.29
C LEU A 127 3.86 4.11 18.52
N ALA A 128 3.99 3.54 19.73
CA ALA A 128 4.89 2.42 19.96
C ALA A 128 4.54 1.18 19.10
N VAL A 129 3.25 0.91 18.91
CA VAL A 129 2.79 -0.13 17.97
C VAL A 129 3.21 0.19 16.53
N GLY A 130 3.04 1.44 16.08
CA GLY A 130 3.49 1.90 14.76
C GLY A 130 5.00 1.81 14.54
N GLY A 131 5.79 1.80 15.62
CA GLY A 131 7.24 1.61 15.62
C GLY A 131 7.67 0.17 15.30
N VAL A 132 6.74 -0.77 15.21
CA VAL A 132 7.03 -2.16 14.82
C VAL A 132 6.87 -2.35 13.31
N LYS A 133 7.89 -2.91 12.66
CA LYS A 133 7.84 -3.22 11.23
C LYS A 133 7.01 -4.46 10.96
N VAL A 134 5.88 -4.29 10.27
CA VAL A 134 5.10 -5.41 9.71
C VAL A 134 5.55 -5.67 8.28
N ASN A 135 6.31 -6.75 8.06
CA ASN A 135 6.91 -7.05 6.75
C ASN A 135 5.88 -7.25 5.62
N THR A 136 4.67 -7.73 5.94
CA THR A 136 3.57 -7.86 4.97
C THR A 136 3.10 -6.51 4.42
N TYR A 137 3.34 -5.41 5.14
CA TYR A 137 2.98 -4.06 4.71
C TYR A 137 4.06 -3.38 3.87
N GLN A 138 5.17 -4.07 3.60
CA GLN A 138 6.36 -3.48 2.99
C GLN A 138 6.65 -4.14 1.64
N CYS A 139 6.71 -3.32 0.58
CA CYS A 139 7.17 -3.80 -0.73
C CYS A 139 8.71 -3.82 -0.75
N PRO A 140 9.36 -4.92 -1.16
CA PRO A 140 10.83 -4.98 -1.21
C PRO A 140 11.49 -4.00 -2.17
N SER A 141 10.76 -3.49 -3.17
CA SER A 141 11.23 -2.44 -4.08
C SER A 141 10.94 -1.03 -3.58
N GLY A 142 10.21 -0.88 -2.47
CA GLY A 142 9.93 0.41 -1.85
C GLY A 142 11.18 0.96 -1.15
N THR A 143 11.51 2.22 -1.41
CA THR A 143 12.69 2.88 -0.85
C THR A 143 12.41 3.54 0.49
N GLN A 144 11.15 3.87 0.78
CA GLN A 144 10.75 4.60 1.98
C GLN A 144 10.07 3.66 2.98
N SER A 145 10.78 3.30 4.05
CA SER A 145 10.25 2.39 5.08
C SER A 145 9.56 3.10 6.26
N LEU A 146 9.80 4.40 6.42
CA LEU A 146 9.30 5.21 7.53
C LEU A 146 8.28 6.23 7.04
N SER A 147 7.47 6.76 7.97
CA SER A 147 6.40 7.70 7.66
C SER A 147 6.86 9.11 7.31
N GLY A 148 8.13 9.48 7.55
CA GLY A 148 8.68 10.81 7.26
C GLY A 148 8.05 11.97 8.03
N ASN A 149 7.11 11.67 8.94
CA ASN A 149 6.38 12.63 9.75
C ASN A 149 6.81 12.49 11.21
N GLY A 150 7.57 13.46 11.70
CA GLY A 150 8.04 13.48 13.09
C GLY A 150 6.94 13.52 14.16
N SER A 151 5.70 13.87 13.81
CA SER A 151 4.54 13.75 14.73
C SER A 151 4.09 12.30 14.92
N GLU A 152 4.57 11.40 14.06
CA GLU A 152 4.29 9.96 14.07
C GLU A 152 5.52 9.19 14.55
N ALA A 153 6.21 9.72 15.56
CA ALA A 153 7.39 9.11 16.14
C ALA A 153 7.14 8.60 17.57
N SER A 154 7.75 7.48 17.92
CA SER A 154 7.78 6.94 19.27
C SER A 154 9.21 6.86 19.76
N GLY A 155 9.52 7.46 20.92
CA GLY A 155 10.87 7.47 21.47
C GLY A 155 11.92 8.13 20.58
N GLY A 156 11.52 9.07 19.71
CA GLY A 156 12.41 9.76 18.78
C GLY A 156 12.68 8.99 17.47
N VAL A 157 12.02 7.85 17.25
CA VAL A 157 12.10 7.08 16.00
C VAL A 157 10.76 7.16 15.29
N GLU A 158 10.77 7.51 14.00
CA GLU A 158 9.57 7.53 13.17
C GLU A 158 8.95 6.14 13.02
N ASN A 159 7.63 6.09 12.96
CA ASN A 159 6.91 4.86 12.71
C ASN A 159 7.15 4.33 11.31
N PHE A 160 6.99 3.01 11.16
CA PHE A 160 7.01 2.39 9.85
C PHE A 160 5.79 2.80 9.02
N THR A 161 5.98 2.94 7.72
CA THR A 161 4.87 3.17 6.79
C THR A 161 4.24 1.87 6.27
N THR A 162 3.30 1.99 5.34
CA THR A 162 2.80 0.90 4.51
C THR A 162 3.08 1.22 3.05
N HIS A 163 3.28 0.19 2.23
CA HIS A 163 3.36 0.27 0.78
C HIS A 163 2.09 -0.25 0.10
N TYR A 164 1.10 -0.67 0.88
CA TYR A 164 -0.19 -1.17 0.39
C TYR A 164 -1.30 -0.38 1.06
N TYR A 165 -2.00 0.40 0.24
CA TYR A 165 -3.02 1.33 0.66
C TYR A 165 -4.40 0.83 0.24
N GLY A 166 -5.43 1.22 0.99
CA GLY A 166 -6.81 0.95 0.60
C GLY A 166 -7.31 1.94 -0.45
N VAL A 167 -8.27 1.49 -1.26
CA VAL A 167 -8.93 2.33 -2.28
C VAL A 167 -10.25 2.86 -1.71
N GLN A 168 -10.33 4.19 -1.58
CA GLN A 168 -11.51 4.85 -1.00
C GLN A 168 -12.55 5.26 -2.06
N GLY A 169 -12.19 5.19 -3.33
CA GLY A 169 -13.09 5.39 -4.48
C GLY A 169 -12.63 6.51 -5.43
N PRO A 170 -13.51 6.90 -6.37
CA PRO A 170 -13.25 7.98 -7.31
C PRO A 170 -13.03 9.30 -6.57
N GLY A 171 -11.93 10.00 -6.84
CA GLY A 171 -11.66 11.33 -6.27
C GLY A 171 -12.25 12.49 -7.06
N VAL A 172 -13.17 12.20 -7.97
CA VAL A 172 -13.89 13.18 -8.78
C VAL A 172 -15.38 13.11 -8.46
N THR A 173 -16.09 14.23 -8.53
CA THR A 173 -17.55 14.25 -8.34
C THR A 173 -18.29 13.70 -9.56
N THR A 174 -17.73 13.89 -10.74
CA THR A 174 -18.35 13.52 -12.01
C THR A 174 -17.32 12.90 -12.93
N LEU A 175 -17.69 11.83 -13.63
CA LEU A 175 -16.86 11.17 -14.63
C LEU A 175 -17.67 10.88 -15.89
N THR A 176 -17.10 11.17 -17.04
CA THR A 176 -17.71 10.85 -18.33
C THR A 176 -16.97 9.68 -18.97
N LEU A 177 -17.71 8.61 -19.31
CA LEU A 177 -17.23 7.46 -20.06
C LEU A 177 -18.09 7.31 -21.32
N GLY A 178 -17.48 7.53 -22.48
CA GLY A 178 -18.23 7.62 -23.75
C GLY A 178 -19.25 8.75 -23.70
N SER A 179 -20.54 8.42 -23.89
CA SER A 179 -21.65 9.39 -23.81
C SER A 179 -22.36 9.43 -22.45
N ALA A 180 -21.95 8.58 -21.49
CA ALA A 180 -22.58 8.50 -20.17
C ALA A 180 -21.79 9.30 -19.13
N THR A 181 -22.52 9.91 -18.20
CA THR A 181 -21.96 10.68 -17.08
C THR A 181 -22.38 10.04 -15.77
N TYR A 182 -21.39 9.74 -14.94
CA TYR A 182 -21.53 9.12 -13.64
C TYR A 182 -21.22 10.15 -12.55
N THR A 183 -21.86 10.02 -11.39
CA THR A 183 -21.70 10.95 -10.27
C THR A 183 -21.35 10.19 -9.01
N TYR A 184 -20.32 10.65 -8.31
CA TYR A 184 -19.81 10.02 -7.11
C TYR A 184 -19.90 10.97 -5.92
N THR A 185 -20.06 10.38 -4.73
CA THR A 185 -20.04 11.11 -3.47
C THR A 185 -18.61 11.26 -2.95
N VAL A 186 -18.12 12.48 -3.03
CA VAL A 186 -16.81 12.91 -2.53
C VAL A 186 -17.07 14.08 -1.57
N THR A 187 -16.39 14.12 -0.42
CA THR A 187 -16.63 15.20 0.56
C THR A 187 -16.19 16.56 0.04
N SER A 188 -16.59 17.65 0.68
CA SER A 188 -16.02 18.97 0.37
C SER A 188 -14.49 18.96 0.59
N ALA A 189 -13.75 19.62 -0.29
CA ALA A 189 -12.30 19.68 -0.20
C ALA A 189 -11.88 20.50 1.05
N GLY A 190 -11.23 19.83 2.00
CA GLY A 190 -10.53 20.47 3.11
C GLY A 190 -9.04 20.65 2.78
N THR A 191 -8.24 21.03 3.78
CA THR A 191 -6.78 21.22 3.65
C THR A 191 -6.01 19.97 3.25
N ASN A 192 -6.61 18.77 3.21
CA ASN A 192 -5.97 17.51 2.80
C ASN A 192 -6.70 16.84 1.62
N SER A 193 -7.42 17.62 0.81
CA SER A 193 -8.31 17.18 -0.26
C SER A 193 -9.56 16.45 0.25
N SER A 194 -10.54 16.32 -0.64
CA SER A 194 -11.73 15.51 -0.41
C SER A 194 -11.40 14.02 -0.29
N TYR A 195 -12.20 13.25 0.45
CA TYR A 195 -12.13 11.80 0.43
C TYR A 195 -13.42 11.22 -0.16
N SER A 196 -13.26 10.19 -0.99
CA SER A 196 -14.38 9.46 -1.58
C SER A 196 -15.03 8.53 -0.57
N THR A 197 -16.33 8.32 -0.73
CA THR A 197 -17.15 7.37 0.05
C THR A 197 -17.73 6.26 -0.83
N ALA A 198 -17.28 6.18 -2.07
CA ALA A 198 -17.80 5.27 -3.10
C ALA A 198 -16.92 4.04 -3.35
N GLY A 199 -15.79 3.89 -2.67
CA GLY A 199 -14.90 2.73 -2.78
C GLY A 199 -15.11 1.66 -1.70
N MET A 200 -14.25 0.64 -1.70
CA MET A 200 -14.35 -0.49 -0.76
C MET A 200 -13.77 -0.19 0.62
N LEU A 201 -12.73 0.64 0.71
CA LEU A 201 -12.05 1.01 1.96
C LEU A 201 -12.11 2.52 2.19
N THR A 202 -13.26 2.97 2.69
CA THR A 202 -13.58 4.40 2.86
C THR A 202 -13.25 4.91 4.25
N VAL A 203 -13.13 6.23 4.38
CA VAL A 203 -13.11 6.91 5.68
C VAL A 203 -14.50 6.77 6.32
N THR A 204 -14.59 6.54 7.64
CA THR A 204 -15.89 6.68 8.32
C THR A 204 -16.28 8.16 8.40
N THR A 205 -17.56 8.51 8.43
CA THR A 205 -17.98 9.90 8.62
C THR A 205 -18.99 10.01 9.74
N ALA A 206 -18.78 10.94 10.67
CA ALA A 206 -19.88 11.41 11.53
C ALA A 206 -20.68 12.45 10.76
N SER A 207 -21.69 12.00 10.05
CA SER A 207 -22.85 12.85 9.84
C SER A 207 -24.11 12.06 10.13
N THR A 208 -25.09 12.75 10.72
CA THR A 208 -26.46 12.25 10.92
C THR A 208 -27.16 11.95 9.59
N THR A 209 -26.59 12.38 8.47
CA THR A 209 -27.09 12.23 7.10
C THR A 209 -26.35 11.16 6.29
N SER A 210 -25.26 10.60 6.81
CA SER A 210 -24.48 9.54 6.17
C SER A 210 -23.89 8.67 7.27
N PRO A 211 -24.64 7.65 7.75
CA PRO A 211 -24.10 6.71 8.72
C PRO A 211 -22.81 6.16 8.14
N ALA A 212 -21.74 6.21 8.93
CA ALA A 212 -20.43 5.76 8.50
C ALA A 212 -20.54 4.37 7.84
N LYS A 213 -20.20 4.33 6.54
CA LYS A 213 -20.51 3.22 5.67
C LYS A 213 -19.59 2.05 5.99
N ALA A 214 -20.11 1.09 6.72
CA ALA A 214 -19.55 -0.25 6.80
C ALA A 214 -19.82 -0.96 5.47
N VAL A 215 -18.83 -1.02 4.58
CA VAL A 215 -18.98 -1.66 3.27
C VAL A 215 -19.02 -3.18 3.43
N ARG A 216 -20.04 -3.84 2.88
CA ARG A 216 -20.12 -5.29 2.74
C ARG A 216 -19.67 -5.71 1.35
N LEU A 217 -19.19 -6.95 1.20
CA LEU A 217 -18.87 -7.47 -0.13
C LEU A 217 -20.11 -7.50 -1.05
N THR A 218 -21.31 -7.62 -0.48
CA THR A 218 -22.59 -7.55 -1.21
C THR A 218 -22.96 -6.14 -1.68
N ASP A 219 -22.33 -5.10 -1.14
CA ASP A 219 -22.58 -3.71 -1.56
C ASP A 219 -21.83 -3.37 -2.85
N VAL A 220 -20.95 -4.26 -3.32
CA VAL A 220 -20.16 -4.10 -4.54
C VAL A 220 -20.93 -4.62 -5.75
N THR A 221 -21.86 -3.81 -6.24
CA THR A 221 -22.73 -4.14 -7.38
C THR A 221 -22.02 -4.07 -8.72
N ASP A 222 -20.91 -3.35 -8.82
CA ASP A 222 -20.08 -3.27 -10.05
C ASP A 222 -19.21 -4.53 -10.26
N GLY A 223 -19.27 -5.47 -9.31
CA GLY A 223 -18.63 -6.77 -9.36
C GLY A 223 -17.28 -6.79 -8.64
N LEU A 224 -17.16 -7.67 -7.65
CA LEU A 224 -15.95 -7.82 -6.82
C LEU A 224 -14.65 -8.03 -7.63
N SER A 225 -14.72 -8.72 -8.77
CA SER A 225 -13.55 -8.95 -9.63
C SER A 225 -13.12 -7.74 -10.46
N ASN A 226 -13.96 -6.69 -10.53
CA ASN A 226 -13.74 -5.48 -11.34
C ASN A 226 -13.51 -4.23 -10.47
N THR A 227 -13.78 -4.31 -9.17
CA THR A 227 -13.59 -3.21 -8.23
C THR A 227 -12.25 -3.29 -7.50
N LEU A 228 -11.52 -2.19 -7.51
CA LEU A 228 -10.26 -2.03 -6.77
C LEU A 228 -10.52 -1.92 -5.26
N MET A 229 -9.79 -2.72 -4.47
CA MET A 229 -9.91 -2.74 -3.01
C MET A 229 -8.65 -2.21 -2.33
N THR A 230 -7.48 -2.69 -2.76
CA THR A 230 -6.17 -2.28 -2.24
C THR A 230 -5.22 -2.05 -3.40
N ALA A 231 -4.18 -1.26 -3.19
CA ALA A 231 -3.24 -0.91 -4.25
C ALA A 231 -1.83 -0.71 -3.70
N GLU A 232 -0.85 -1.00 -4.54
CA GLU A 232 0.52 -0.60 -4.30
C GLU A 232 0.67 0.92 -4.30
N ARG A 233 1.41 1.39 -3.31
CA ARG A 233 2.01 2.72 -3.25
C ARG A 233 3.42 2.51 -2.73
N SER A 234 4.32 2.16 -3.63
CA SER A 234 5.74 1.97 -3.37
C SER A 234 6.64 2.74 -4.34
N ASN A 235 6.05 3.65 -5.11
CA ASN A 235 6.77 4.55 -5.98
C ASN A 235 7.60 5.55 -5.16
N ASN A 236 8.74 5.93 -5.71
CA ASN A 236 9.56 6.98 -5.15
C ASN A 236 8.85 8.33 -5.27
N GLU A 237 8.88 9.10 -4.19
CA GLU A 237 8.40 10.47 -4.21
C GLU A 237 9.54 11.46 -4.50
N PRO A 238 9.25 12.62 -5.10
CA PRO A 238 10.19 13.73 -5.09
C PRO A 238 10.58 14.09 -3.65
N SER A 239 11.82 14.52 -3.43
CA SER A 239 12.31 14.88 -2.08
C SER A 239 11.57 16.04 -1.42
N THR A 240 10.75 16.77 -2.17
CA THR A 240 9.88 17.85 -1.69
C THR A 240 8.54 17.36 -1.16
N VAL A 241 8.31 16.04 -1.22
CA VAL A 241 7.06 15.37 -0.85
C VAL A 241 7.36 14.32 0.22
N ASP A 242 6.60 14.37 1.30
CA ASP A 242 6.54 13.28 2.26
C ASP A 242 5.07 12.91 2.50
N SER A 243 4.63 11.89 1.78
CA SER A 243 3.24 11.46 1.73
C SER A 243 3.07 10.02 2.23
N TYR A 244 4.14 9.33 2.61
CA TYR A 244 4.05 8.12 3.42
C TYR A 244 3.53 8.46 4.81
N ARG A 245 2.75 7.57 5.40
CA ARG A 245 2.24 7.73 6.76
C ARG A 245 2.36 6.44 7.52
N SER A 246 2.40 6.56 8.84
CA SER A 246 2.44 5.41 9.74
C SER A 246 1.33 4.43 9.39
N TRP A 247 1.64 3.14 9.34
CA TRP A 247 0.66 2.12 8.99
C TRP A 247 -0.50 2.04 10.00
N VAL A 248 -0.35 2.61 11.21
CA VAL A 248 -1.42 2.73 12.22
C VAL A 248 -2.34 3.93 12.01
N ARG A 249 -1.98 4.90 11.14
CA ARG A 249 -2.72 6.16 10.98
C ARG A 249 -4.03 5.96 10.22
N GLY A 250 -5.15 6.18 10.91
CA GLY A 250 -6.46 6.35 10.30
C GLY A 250 -6.72 7.79 9.88
N TYR A 251 -7.89 8.34 10.21
CA TYR A 251 -8.20 9.71 9.89
C TYR A 251 -7.39 10.69 10.75
N SER A 252 -6.92 11.79 10.17
CA SER A 252 -6.35 12.93 10.90
C SER A 252 -6.42 14.18 10.04
N GLY A 253 -7.62 14.70 9.83
CA GLY A 253 -7.89 15.78 8.88
C GLY A 253 -7.84 15.35 7.40
N GLY A 254 -7.65 14.05 7.14
CA GLY A 254 -7.54 13.37 5.86
C GLY A 254 -7.35 11.87 6.09
N SER A 255 -7.47 11.04 5.05
CA SER A 255 -7.35 9.58 5.16
C SER A 255 -5.88 9.15 5.21
N GLY A 256 -5.48 8.41 6.25
CA GLY A 256 -4.10 7.94 6.41
C GLY A 256 -3.67 6.94 5.35
N CYS A 257 -4.01 5.67 5.56
CA CYS A 257 -3.60 4.54 4.72
C CYS A 257 -4.58 4.20 3.58
N THR A 258 -5.51 5.08 3.22
CA THR A 258 -6.34 4.93 2.00
C THR A 258 -6.32 6.20 1.16
N LYS A 259 -6.53 6.04 -0.15
CA LYS A 259 -6.46 7.13 -1.15
C LYS A 259 -7.55 7.02 -2.21
N ASN A 260 -7.89 8.17 -2.79
CA ASN A 260 -8.76 8.26 -3.95
C ASN A 260 -8.02 7.75 -5.19
N VAL A 261 -8.79 7.35 -6.19
CA VAL A 261 -8.28 7.28 -7.54
C VAL A 261 -8.60 8.59 -8.24
N THR A 262 -7.56 9.40 -8.45
CA THR A 262 -7.66 10.74 -9.05
C THR A 262 -6.61 10.96 -10.13
N PHE A 263 -5.36 10.55 -9.88
CA PHE A 263 -4.27 10.66 -10.83
C PHE A 263 -3.87 9.31 -11.41
N ALA A 264 -3.23 9.34 -12.58
CA ALA A 264 -2.66 8.17 -13.24
C ALA A 264 -1.63 7.47 -12.34
N ILE A 265 -1.49 6.16 -12.52
CA ILE A 265 -0.52 5.32 -11.80
C ILE A 265 0.89 5.88 -11.99
N ASN A 266 1.69 5.92 -10.92
CA ASN A 266 3.06 6.48 -10.90
C ASN A 266 3.15 7.99 -11.17
N SER A 267 2.05 8.73 -11.18
CA SER A 267 2.09 10.19 -11.32
C SER A 267 2.70 10.85 -10.08
N THR A 268 3.61 11.81 -10.27
CA THR A 268 4.20 12.59 -9.17
C THR A 268 3.37 13.82 -8.79
N ASN A 269 2.10 13.86 -9.18
CA ASN A 269 1.21 14.97 -8.86
C ASN A 269 0.87 14.97 -7.36
N TYR A 270 1.68 15.71 -6.60
CA TYR A 270 1.47 16.02 -5.19
C TYR A 270 1.55 17.54 -5.00
N ASN A 271 0.44 18.20 -4.71
CA ASN A 271 0.38 19.67 -4.55
C ASN A 271 0.57 20.12 -3.09
N GLY A 272 1.53 19.53 -2.37
CA GLY A 272 1.73 19.85 -0.95
C GLY A 272 0.59 19.35 -0.05
N SER A 273 0.38 20.02 1.09
CA SER A 273 -0.61 19.63 2.11
C SER A 273 -2.02 19.44 1.56
N SER A 274 -2.39 20.16 0.50
CA SER A 274 -3.75 20.28 -0.01
C SER A 274 -4.33 19.04 -0.70
N ASN A 275 -3.51 18.07 -1.13
CA ASN A 275 -3.95 16.94 -1.97
C ASN A 275 -3.64 15.54 -1.39
N PHE A 276 -3.55 15.42 -0.06
CA PHE A 276 -3.09 14.19 0.60
C PHE A 276 -3.96 12.94 0.34
N ASN A 277 -5.25 13.13 0.06
CA ASN A 277 -6.16 12.05 -0.31
C ASN A 277 -6.05 11.62 -1.77
N ASP A 278 -5.44 12.45 -2.62
CA ASP A 278 -5.42 12.29 -4.08
C ASP A 278 -4.05 11.86 -4.62
N ILE A 279 -3.12 11.43 -3.77
CA ILE A 279 -1.82 10.94 -4.24
C ILE A 279 -2.01 9.73 -5.16
N SER A 280 -1.15 9.60 -6.17
CA SER A 280 -1.25 8.46 -7.07
C SER A 280 -0.86 7.16 -6.36
N PHE A 281 -1.57 6.08 -6.71
CA PHE A 281 -1.06 4.74 -6.51
C PHE A 281 0.08 4.47 -7.51
N GLY A 282 0.99 3.56 -7.16
CA GLY A 282 2.19 3.36 -7.95
C GLY A 282 3.17 2.39 -7.34
N SER A 283 4.13 1.97 -8.14
CA SER A 283 5.22 1.10 -7.70
C SER A 283 6.52 1.45 -8.43
N ASN A 284 7.64 0.99 -7.87
CA ASN A 284 8.93 1.04 -8.56
C ASN A 284 9.10 -0.07 -9.61
N HIS A 285 8.07 -0.90 -9.81
CA HIS A 285 8.07 -1.93 -10.83
C HIS A 285 7.89 -1.32 -12.22
N THR A 286 8.54 -1.90 -13.23
CA THR A 286 8.44 -1.39 -14.60
C THR A 286 6.99 -1.45 -15.12
N GLY A 287 6.46 -0.28 -15.50
CA GLY A 287 5.26 -0.16 -16.34
C GLY A 287 3.91 -0.15 -15.62
N GLY A 288 3.85 -0.11 -14.28
CA GLY A 288 2.57 -0.15 -13.57
C GLY A 288 2.70 -0.47 -12.08
N ALA A 289 1.62 -0.98 -11.49
CA ALA A 289 1.56 -1.39 -10.09
C ALA A 289 0.58 -2.56 -9.88
N ASN A 290 0.74 -3.30 -8.78
CA ASN A 290 -0.21 -4.35 -8.41
C ASN A 290 -1.40 -3.76 -7.63
N PHE A 291 -2.58 -4.28 -7.92
CA PHE A 291 -3.84 -3.94 -7.27
C PHE A 291 -4.53 -5.20 -6.79
N GLY A 292 -5.08 -5.14 -5.58
CA GLY A 292 -5.96 -6.16 -5.02
C GLY A 292 -7.40 -5.82 -5.34
N MET A 293 -8.11 -6.79 -5.90
CA MET A 293 -9.51 -6.69 -6.31
C MET A 293 -10.43 -7.08 -5.14
N GLY A 294 -11.70 -6.67 -5.22
CA GLY A 294 -12.71 -7.01 -4.21
C GLY A 294 -12.93 -8.51 -4.00
N ASP A 295 -12.67 -9.34 -5.01
CA ASP A 295 -12.73 -10.81 -4.93
C ASP A 295 -11.45 -11.45 -4.32
N GLY A 296 -10.49 -10.62 -3.91
CA GLY A 296 -9.20 -11.03 -3.36
C GLY A 296 -8.19 -11.49 -4.42
N SER A 297 -8.50 -11.38 -5.72
CA SER A 297 -7.49 -11.55 -6.78
C SER A 297 -6.53 -10.37 -6.82
N VAL A 298 -5.37 -10.55 -7.45
CA VAL A 298 -4.35 -9.50 -7.62
C VAL A 298 -4.08 -9.33 -9.10
N ARG A 299 -4.08 -8.09 -9.59
CA ARG A 299 -3.82 -7.75 -10.99
C ARG A 299 -2.69 -6.72 -11.08
N PHE A 300 -1.81 -6.89 -12.05
CA PHE A 300 -0.85 -5.85 -12.40
C PHE A 300 -1.49 -4.92 -13.43
N ILE A 301 -1.73 -3.67 -13.06
CA ILE A 301 -2.36 -2.68 -13.94
C ILE A 301 -1.27 -1.78 -14.53
N ALA A 302 -1.24 -1.70 -15.86
CA ALA A 302 -0.28 -0.87 -16.57
C ALA A 302 -0.57 0.61 -16.34
N GLN A 303 0.48 1.42 -16.21
CA GLN A 303 0.36 2.88 -16.05
C GLN A 303 -0.24 3.59 -17.27
N SER A 304 -0.33 2.89 -18.41
CA SER A 304 -0.96 3.36 -19.64
C SER A 304 -2.47 3.12 -19.68
N ILE A 305 -3.08 2.60 -18.61
CA ILE A 305 -4.54 2.48 -18.50
C ILE A 305 -5.19 3.86 -18.72
N ASP A 306 -6.32 3.87 -19.42
CA ASP A 306 -7.14 5.07 -19.56
C ASP A 306 -7.57 5.56 -18.17
N LEU A 307 -7.34 6.85 -17.88
CA LEU A 307 -7.57 7.41 -16.55
C LEU A 307 -9.04 7.35 -16.15
N ALA A 308 -9.97 7.56 -17.08
CA ALA A 308 -11.39 7.51 -16.76
C ALA A 308 -11.81 6.08 -16.40
N THR A 309 -11.35 5.10 -17.17
CA THR A 309 -11.55 3.67 -16.87
C THR A 309 -10.97 3.32 -15.50
N TYR A 310 -9.76 3.78 -15.21
CA TYR A 310 -9.10 3.54 -13.93
C TYR A 310 -9.88 4.14 -12.75
N ILE A 311 -10.31 5.40 -12.85
CA ILE A 311 -11.14 6.06 -11.84
C ILE A 311 -12.43 5.27 -11.62
N ALA A 312 -13.12 4.89 -12.70
CA ALA A 312 -14.37 4.12 -12.61
C ALA A 312 -14.20 2.79 -11.87
N THR A 313 -13.09 2.06 -12.08
CA THR A 313 -12.87 0.78 -11.38
C THR A 313 -12.69 0.89 -9.86
N SER A 314 -12.65 2.11 -9.32
CA SER A 314 -12.61 2.34 -7.87
C SER A 314 -13.97 2.54 -7.23
N SER A 315 -15.07 2.66 -7.99
CA SER A 315 -16.44 2.67 -7.47
C SER A 315 -16.91 1.24 -7.13
N ILE A 316 -17.77 1.13 -6.11
CA ILE A 316 -18.42 -0.14 -5.77
C ILE A 316 -19.83 -0.28 -6.37
N ALA A 317 -20.47 0.85 -6.71
CA ALA A 317 -21.86 0.91 -7.14
C ALA A 317 -22.16 2.12 -8.05
N GLY A 318 -21.22 2.49 -8.93
CA GLY A 318 -21.44 3.57 -9.90
C GLY A 318 -22.20 3.11 -11.15
N GLY A 319 -22.30 1.79 -11.39
CA GLY A 319 -23.01 1.24 -12.56
C GLY A 319 -22.22 1.37 -13.86
N GLU A 320 -20.94 1.77 -13.80
CA GLU A 320 -20.05 1.79 -14.95
C GLU A 320 -19.75 0.36 -15.41
N VAL A 321 -19.98 0.08 -16.68
CA VAL A 321 -19.51 -1.18 -17.28
C VAL A 321 -18.07 -0.99 -17.75
N VAL A 322 -17.13 -1.16 -16.84
CA VAL A 322 -15.68 -1.09 -17.10
C VAL A 322 -15.03 -2.44 -16.84
N GLN A 323 -14.03 -2.78 -17.66
CA GLN A 323 -13.22 -3.98 -17.50
C GLN A 323 -11.76 -3.57 -17.38
N LEU A 324 -11.10 -4.06 -16.34
CA LEU A 324 -9.66 -3.94 -16.23
C LEU A 324 -8.99 -4.87 -17.26
N PRO A 325 -7.98 -4.38 -18.00
CA PRO A 325 -7.22 -5.20 -18.94
C PRO A 325 -6.49 -6.37 -18.26
#